data_AF-K9LHI5-F1
#
_entry.id   AF-K9LHI5-F1
#
_cell.length_a   1.000
_cell.length_b   1.000
_cell.length_c   1.000
_cell.angle_alpha   90.00
_cell.angle_beta   90.00
_cell.angle_gamma   90.00
#
_symmetry.space_group_name_H-M   'P 1'
#
loop_
_entity.id
_entity.type
_entity.pdbx_description
1 polymer ?
#
loop_
_entity_poly.entity_id
_entity_poly.type
_entity_poly.pdbx_seq_one_letter_code
_entity_poly.pdbx_strand_id
1 'polypeptide(L)'
;MRALTFVLFTLMYMEASAQWQNDWDRPLNFQCSSNNAISYITSVHDNRKEDRRFNFHCRPVHTGSGSVSCHLSGYANNYDQPVLYTCPNGGYLNGVSSIHNNRKEDRQYRFRCCAPSSGYYHTDCTWTGWVNNWDEYFSYSVPRNYVIRGINSIHNNRKE
;
A
#
# COMPACT_ATOMS: atom_id res chain seq x y z
N MET A 1 51.12 -37.89 -8.22
CA MET A 1 50.25 -37.40 -7.13
C MET A 1 49.29 -36.39 -7.74
N ARG A 2 47.99 -36.71 -7.84
CA ARG A 2 47.00 -35.86 -8.52
C ARG A 2 46.45 -34.84 -7.51
N ALA A 3 46.63 -33.55 -7.80
CA ALA A 3 46.05 -32.48 -6.99
C ALA A 3 44.54 -32.46 -7.21
N LEU A 4 43.77 -32.65 -6.13
CA LEU A 4 42.32 -32.45 -6.13
C LEU A 4 42.04 -30.96 -5.93
N THR A 5 41.64 -30.27 -7.00
CA THR A 5 41.12 -28.91 -6.92
C THR A 5 39.67 -28.96 -6.43
N PHE A 6 39.45 -28.59 -5.17
CA PHE A 6 38.11 -28.37 -4.65
C PHE A 6 37.59 -27.01 -5.15
N VAL A 7 36.67 -27.05 -6.12
CA VAL A 7 35.92 -25.86 -6.54
C VAL A 7 34.79 -25.66 -5.52
N LEU A 8 34.98 -24.73 -4.59
CA LEU A 8 33.91 -24.25 -3.70
C LEU A 8 32.91 -23.44 -4.54
N PHE A 9 31.76 -24.02 -4.84
CA PHE A 9 30.61 -23.28 -5.36
C PHE A 9 29.90 -22.59 -4.18
N THR A 10 30.16 -21.30 -4.00
CA THR A 10 29.37 -20.46 -3.10
C THR A 10 28.00 -20.20 -3.74
N LEU A 11 26.95 -20.80 -3.17
CA LEU A 11 25.56 -20.44 -3.50
C LEU A 11 25.33 -19.01 -3.01
N MET A 12 25.30 -18.04 -3.93
CA MET A 12 24.82 -16.69 -3.66
C MET A 12 23.30 -16.77 -3.43
N TYR A 13 22.90 -16.81 -2.16
CA TYR A 13 21.50 -16.61 -1.78
C TYR A 13 21.14 -15.16 -2.08
N MET A 14 20.38 -14.95 -3.15
CA MET A 14 19.70 -13.67 -3.40
C MET A 14 18.54 -13.60 -2.40
N GLU A 15 18.77 -12.97 -1.25
CA GLU A 15 17.65 -12.57 -0.39
C GLU A 15 16.79 -11.59 -1.19
N ALA A 16 15.55 -12.01 -1.51
CA ALA A 16 14.57 -11.13 -2.11
C ALA A 16 14.19 -10.07 -1.08
N SER A 17 14.90 -8.95 -1.06
CA SER A 17 14.51 -7.80 -0.26
C SER A 17 13.16 -7.29 -0.77
N ALA A 18 12.24 -6.99 0.16
CA ALA A 18 11.00 -6.35 -0.20
C ALA A 18 11.31 -5.03 -0.93
N GLN A 19 10.84 -4.88 -2.17
CA GLN A 19 11.05 -3.66 -2.94
C GLN A 19 10.16 -2.54 -2.39
N TRP A 20 10.66 -1.84 -1.38
CA TRP A 20 10.00 -0.67 -0.80
C TRP A 20 9.75 0.40 -1.86
N GLN A 21 8.53 0.95 -1.88
CA GLN A 21 8.07 1.98 -2.82
C GLN A 21 8.39 3.40 -2.32
N ASN A 22 8.95 3.51 -1.10
CA ASN A 22 9.52 4.72 -0.55
C ASN A 22 10.63 4.38 0.45
N ASP A 23 11.51 5.34 0.67
CA ASP A 23 12.43 5.35 1.82
C ASP A 23 11.82 6.10 3.01
N TRP A 24 12.47 5.99 4.17
CA TRP A 24 12.12 6.77 5.36
C TRP A 24 12.25 8.27 5.11
N ASP A 25 11.36 9.07 5.69
CA ASP A 25 11.23 10.52 5.53
C ASP A 25 11.01 10.97 4.08
N ARG A 26 10.79 10.02 3.16
CA ARG A 26 10.58 10.30 1.74
C ARG A 26 9.11 10.15 1.35
N PRO A 27 8.67 10.94 0.35
CA PRO A 27 7.34 10.80 -0.20
C PRO A 27 7.08 9.38 -0.71
N LEU A 28 5.85 8.92 -0.52
CA LEU A 28 5.31 7.75 -1.19
C LEU A 28 4.54 8.20 -2.44
N ASN A 29 4.76 7.53 -3.57
CA ASN A 29 3.96 7.73 -4.77
C ASN A 29 3.87 6.42 -5.57
N PHE A 30 2.88 5.60 -5.23
CA PHE A 30 2.65 4.31 -5.85
C PHE A 30 1.32 4.30 -6.60
N GLN A 31 1.31 3.71 -7.80
CA GLN A 31 0.09 3.41 -8.53
C GLN A 31 0.21 2.11 -9.33
N CYS A 32 -0.88 1.35 -9.38
CA CYS A 32 -1.04 0.25 -10.32
C CYS A 32 -1.41 0.77 -11.72
N SER A 33 -1.26 -0.08 -12.75
CA SER A 33 -1.92 0.12 -14.06
C SER A 33 -3.41 0.38 -13.86
N SER A 34 -4.04 1.16 -14.75
CA SER A 34 -5.43 1.64 -14.55
C SER A 34 -6.45 0.52 -14.33
N ASN A 35 -6.30 -0.61 -15.01
CA ASN A 35 -7.15 -1.81 -14.89
C ASN A 35 -6.79 -2.74 -13.71
N ASN A 36 -5.89 -2.32 -12.82
CA ASN A 36 -5.47 -3.10 -11.66
C ASN A 36 -5.80 -2.35 -10.35
N ALA A 37 -6.10 -3.11 -9.30
CA ALA A 37 -6.22 -2.61 -7.93
C ALA A 37 -5.03 -3.06 -7.09
N ILE A 38 -4.78 -2.35 -6.00
CA ILE A 38 -3.89 -2.83 -4.94
C ILE A 38 -4.49 -4.13 -4.38
N SER A 39 -3.68 -5.18 -4.35
CA SER A 39 -4.05 -6.54 -3.92
C SER A 39 -3.26 -7.04 -2.72
N TYR A 40 -2.15 -6.37 -2.40
CA TYR A 40 -1.33 -6.64 -1.23
C TYR A 40 -0.69 -5.34 -0.77
N ILE A 41 -0.64 -5.14 0.54
CA ILE A 41 0.04 -4.01 1.17
C ILE A 41 0.92 -4.59 2.27
N THR A 42 2.19 -4.19 2.28
CA THR A 42 3.08 -4.41 3.42
C THR A 42 3.73 -3.12 3.85
N SER A 43 3.99 -3.00 5.16
CA SER A 43 4.71 -1.86 5.70
C SER A 43 5.48 -2.21 6.96
N VAL A 44 6.69 -1.65 7.07
CA VAL A 44 7.54 -1.67 8.26
C VAL A 44 7.67 -0.27 8.84
N HIS A 45 7.69 -0.18 10.16
CA HIS A 45 7.97 1.03 10.93
C HIS A 45 9.44 1.07 11.36
N ASP A 46 9.98 2.26 11.60
CA ASP A 46 11.27 2.48 12.25
C ASP A 46 11.14 3.52 13.35
N ASN A 47 11.32 3.13 14.61
CA ASN A 47 11.11 3.98 15.78
C ASN A 47 12.17 5.09 15.98
N ARG A 48 13.19 5.19 15.11
CA ARG A 48 14.10 6.35 15.13
C ARG A 48 13.67 7.41 14.14
N LYS A 49 13.00 6.98 13.07
CA LYS A 49 12.40 7.86 12.06
C LYS A 49 10.94 8.16 12.35
N GLU A 50 10.29 7.35 13.18
CA GLU A 50 8.86 7.43 13.46
C GLU A 50 8.06 7.48 12.14
N ASP A 51 8.47 6.60 11.22
CA ASP A 51 8.03 6.63 9.84
C ASP A 51 7.86 5.21 9.29
N ARG A 52 7.17 5.08 8.16
CA ARG A 52 6.82 3.82 7.51
C ARG A 52 7.32 3.75 6.06
N ARG A 53 7.91 2.60 5.72
CA ARG A 53 8.11 2.19 4.32
C ARG A 53 7.00 1.26 3.89
N PHE A 54 6.59 1.37 2.63
CA PHE A 54 5.47 0.62 2.09
C PHE A 54 5.88 -0.18 0.85
N ASN A 55 5.31 -1.36 0.68
CA ASN A 55 5.34 -2.12 -0.56
C ASN A 55 3.91 -2.56 -0.92
N PHE A 56 3.65 -2.66 -2.22
CA PHE A 56 2.34 -2.89 -2.78
C PHE A 56 2.40 -3.88 -3.93
N HIS A 57 1.45 -4.80 -4.00
CA HIS A 57 1.23 -5.59 -5.22
C HIS A 57 -0.09 -5.19 -5.87
N CYS A 58 -0.16 -5.41 -7.17
CA CYS A 58 -1.33 -5.13 -7.99
C CYS A 58 -1.97 -6.44 -8.46
N ARG A 59 -3.29 -6.45 -8.64
CA ARG A 59 -4.02 -7.52 -9.33
C ARG A 59 -5.01 -6.90 -10.33
N PRO A 60 -5.21 -7.52 -11.50
CA PRO A 60 -6.27 -7.13 -12.42
C PRO A 60 -7.65 -7.12 -11.74
N VAL A 61 -8.44 -6.11 -12.08
CA VAL A 61 -9.84 -5.99 -11.65
C VAL A 61 -10.71 -6.33 -12.84
N HIS A 62 -11.79 -7.08 -12.60
CA HIS A 62 -12.82 -7.23 -13.61
C HIS A 62 -13.67 -5.95 -13.65
N THR A 63 -13.55 -5.18 -14.73
CA THR A 63 -14.18 -3.86 -14.87
C THR A 63 -15.45 -3.89 -15.74
N GLY A 64 -15.89 -5.08 -16.17
CA GLY A 64 -16.85 -5.22 -17.26
C GLY A 64 -16.31 -4.63 -18.57
N SER A 65 -17.15 -4.54 -19.60
CA SER A 65 -16.80 -3.85 -20.85
C SER A 65 -16.79 -2.33 -20.66
N GLY A 66 -15.66 -1.68 -20.94
CA GLY A 66 -15.57 -0.21 -20.91
C GLY A 66 -14.18 0.32 -20.53
N SER A 67 -14.00 1.64 -20.66
CA SER A 67 -12.81 2.33 -20.17
C SER A 67 -12.82 2.44 -18.64
N VAL A 68 -11.64 2.61 -18.05
CA VAL A 68 -11.47 2.89 -16.62
C VAL A 68 -10.99 4.32 -16.45
N SER A 69 -11.68 5.10 -15.63
CA SER A 69 -11.23 6.44 -15.23
C SER A 69 -10.58 6.39 -13.86
N CYS A 70 -9.52 7.18 -13.66
CA CYS A 70 -8.78 7.22 -12.41
C CYS A 70 -8.49 8.65 -11.99
N HIS A 71 -8.65 8.95 -10.70
CA HIS A 71 -8.42 10.26 -10.12
C HIS A 71 -7.65 10.15 -8.81
N LEU A 72 -6.71 11.07 -8.60
CA LEU A 72 -6.02 11.21 -7.32
C LEU A 72 -6.84 12.16 -6.43
N SER A 73 -7.13 11.73 -5.21
CA SER A 73 -7.88 12.54 -4.24
C SER A 73 -7.09 13.78 -3.79
N GLY A 74 -7.77 14.68 -3.07
CA GLY A 74 -7.10 15.58 -2.12
C GLY A 74 -6.47 14.80 -0.96
N TYR A 75 -5.85 15.49 0.00
CA TYR A 75 -5.41 14.84 1.23
C TYR A 75 -6.61 14.29 2.00
N ALA A 76 -6.55 13.02 2.36
CA ALA A 76 -7.57 12.32 3.13
C ALA A 76 -7.49 12.65 4.63
N ASN A 77 -6.35 13.11 5.11
CA ASN A 77 -6.10 13.52 6.48
C ASN A 77 -5.13 14.72 6.57
N ASN A 78 -5.15 15.39 7.71
CA ASN A 78 -4.05 16.26 8.16
C ASN A 78 -3.03 15.44 8.94
N TYR A 79 -1.86 16.03 9.24
CA TYR A 79 -0.95 15.44 10.23
C TYR A 79 -1.64 15.35 11.59
N ASP A 80 -1.21 14.40 12.39
CA ASP A 80 -1.76 14.05 13.70
C ASP A 80 -3.25 13.65 13.65
N GLN A 81 -3.75 13.18 12.51
CA GLN A 81 -5.17 12.87 12.31
C GLN A 81 -5.39 11.50 11.68
N PRO A 82 -6.47 10.80 12.08
CA PRO A 82 -6.82 9.51 11.50
C PRO A 82 -7.07 9.62 9.99
N VAL A 83 -6.83 8.51 9.28
CA VAL A 83 -7.29 8.37 7.89
C VAL A 83 -8.64 7.68 7.90
N LEU A 84 -9.65 8.28 7.26
CA LEU A 84 -10.87 7.57 6.88
C LEU A 84 -11.26 8.01 5.47
N TYR A 85 -11.08 7.11 4.50
CA TYR A 85 -11.32 7.44 3.11
C TYR A 85 -11.92 6.26 2.36
N THR A 86 -12.90 6.54 1.48
CA THR A 86 -13.51 5.56 0.58
C THR A 86 -13.53 6.10 -0.85
N CYS A 87 -13.09 5.28 -1.80
CA CYS A 87 -13.10 5.63 -3.21
C CYS A 87 -14.53 5.92 -3.72
N PRO A 88 -14.74 7.06 -4.39
CA PRO A 88 -16.06 7.47 -4.87
C PRO A 88 -16.54 6.58 -6.02
N ASN A 89 -17.82 6.74 -6.40
CA ASN A 89 -18.43 6.12 -7.58
C ASN A 89 -18.24 4.59 -7.64
N GLY A 90 -18.39 3.90 -6.51
CA GLY A 90 -18.18 2.45 -6.43
C GLY A 90 -16.78 1.96 -6.82
N GLY A 91 -15.81 2.87 -6.96
CA GLY A 91 -14.46 2.59 -7.43
C GLY A 91 -13.59 1.90 -6.38
N TYR A 92 -12.37 1.58 -6.79
CA TYR A 92 -11.38 0.84 -6.02
C TYR A 92 -10.05 1.60 -5.87
N LEU A 93 -9.30 1.22 -4.86
CA LEU A 93 -7.98 1.76 -4.57
C LEU A 93 -6.95 1.20 -5.56
N ASN A 94 -6.36 2.10 -6.33
CA ASN A 94 -5.37 1.81 -7.36
C ASN A 94 -3.97 2.28 -6.95
N GLY A 95 -3.87 3.30 -6.10
CA GLY A 95 -2.60 3.87 -5.69
C GLY A 95 -2.68 4.67 -4.40
N VAL A 96 -1.52 4.92 -3.82
CA VAL A 96 -1.34 5.69 -2.59
C VAL A 96 -0.22 6.68 -2.81
N SER A 97 -0.45 7.93 -2.43
CA SER A 97 0.59 8.94 -2.32
C SER A 97 0.60 9.51 -0.92
N SER A 98 1.78 9.78 -0.38
CA SER A 98 1.90 10.40 0.94
C SER A 98 3.13 11.29 1.01
N ILE A 99 3.07 12.29 1.89
CA ILE A 99 4.21 13.08 2.30
C ILE A 99 4.42 12.93 3.80
N HIS A 100 5.68 12.89 4.22
CA HIS A 100 6.10 12.79 5.61
C HIS A 100 6.55 14.15 6.13
N ASN A 101 6.40 14.41 7.43
CA ASN A 101 6.90 15.62 8.08
C ASN A 101 7.66 15.29 9.37
N ASN A 102 8.98 15.49 9.36
CA ASN A 102 9.84 15.15 10.50
C ASN A 102 9.67 16.04 11.75
N ARG A 103 8.81 17.06 11.75
CA ARG A 103 8.44 17.77 12.99
C ARG A 103 7.22 17.16 13.65
N LYS A 104 6.39 16.49 12.84
CA LYS A 104 5.18 15.80 13.27
C LYS A 104 5.42 14.31 13.43
N GLU A 105 6.40 13.77 12.71
CA GLU A 105 6.65 12.35 12.56
C GLU A 105 5.39 11.59 12.12
N ASP A 106 4.70 12.16 11.13
CA ASP A 106 3.44 11.63 10.60
C ASP A 106 3.33 11.88 9.09
N ARG A 107 2.41 11.17 8.45
CA ARG A 107 2.12 11.23 7.01
C ARG A 107 0.72 11.74 6.71
N GLN A 108 0.65 12.66 5.75
CA GLN A 108 -0.60 12.95 5.05
C GLN A 108 -0.75 12.06 3.83
N TYR A 109 -1.93 11.48 3.65
CA TYR A 109 -2.21 10.52 2.58
C TYR A 109 -3.17 11.07 1.52
N ARG A 110 -2.95 10.65 0.28
CA ARG A 110 -3.83 10.81 -0.88
C ARG A 110 -4.01 9.45 -1.52
N PHE A 111 -5.19 9.23 -2.08
CA PHE A 111 -5.55 7.93 -2.65
C PHE A 111 -5.94 8.08 -4.11
N ARG A 112 -5.33 7.27 -4.96
CA ARG A 112 -5.71 7.15 -6.35
C ARG A 112 -6.81 6.12 -6.46
N CYS A 113 -7.98 6.57 -6.90
CA CYS A 113 -9.16 5.73 -7.09
C CYS A 113 -9.44 5.56 -8.57
N CYS A 114 -9.78 4.35 -8.98
CA CYS A 114 -10.23 4.04 -10.32
C CYS A 114 -11.64 3.46 -10.30
N ALA A 115 -12.44 3.76 -11.31
CA ALA A 115 -13.79 3.25 -11.48
C ALA A 115 -14.06 2.92 -12.96
N PRO A 116 -14.74 1.81 -13.26
CA PRO A 116 -15.20 1.52 -14.61
C PRO A 116 -16.24 2.56 -15.07
N SER A 117 -16.09 3.05 -16.31
CA SER A 117 -17.05 3.97 -16.92
C SER A 117 -18.41 3.33 -17.21
N SER A 118 -18.50 1.99 -17.15
CA SER A 118 -19.72 1.20 -17.35
C SER A 118 -20.76 1.39 -16.24
N GLY A 119 -20.42 2.07 -15.14
CA GLY A 119 -21.26 2.15 -13.94
C GLY A 119 -21.23 0.87 -13.10
N TYR A 120 -20.32 -0.06 -13.39
CA TYR A 120 -20.09 -1.23 -12.57
C TYR A 120 -19.55 -0.82 -11.19
N TYR A 121 -20.31 -1.14 -10.14
CA TYR A 121 -19.96 -0.82 -8.77
C TYR A 121 -19.61 -2.07 -7.98
N HIS A 122 -18.53 -1.99 -7.20
CA HIS A 122 -18.18 -3.01 -6.24
C HIS A 122 -19.09 -2.90 -5.00
N THR A 123 -19.92 -3.93 -4.77
CA THR A 123 -20.89 -4.02 -3.66
C THR A 123 -20.34 -4.86 -2.50
N ASP A 124 -21.17 -5.09 -1.47
CA ASP A 124 -20.90 -6.03 -0.37
C ASP A 124 -19.59 -5.78 0.38
N CYS A 125 -19.30 -4.49 0.58
CA CYS A 125 -18.10 -4.04 1.25
C CYS A 125 -18.22 -4.26 2.77
N THR A 126 -17.18 -4.83 3.36
CA THR A 126 -17.00 -4.90 4.81
C THR A 126 -15.64 -4.33 5.19
N TRP A 127 -15.57 -3.72 6.37
CA TRP A 127 -14.29 -3.46 7.01
C TRP A 127 -13.69 -4.78 7.50
N THR A 128 -12.37 -4.87 7.43
CA THR A 128 -11.62 -5.91 8.15
C THR A 128 -11.57 -5.54 9.64
N GLY A 129 -11.04 -6.45 10.47
CA GLY A 129 -10.47 -6.03 11.75
C GLY A 129 -9.22 -5.16 11.56
N TRP A 130 -8.63 -4.71 12.66
CA TRP A 130 -7.32 -4.05 12.64
C TRP A 130 -6.27 -5.00 12.05
N VAL A 131 -5.52 -4.52 11.05
CA VAL A 131 -4.53 -5.32 10.32
C VAL A 131 -3.24 -5.48 11.12
N ASN A 132 -2.86 -4.45 11.87
CA ASN A 132 -1.71 -4.43 12.76
C ASN A 132 -2.04 -3.57 13.98
N ASN A 133 -1.14 -3.57 14.95
CA ASN A 133 -1.19 -2.71 16.12
C ASN A 133 0.00 -1.73 16.07
N TRP A 134 -0.28 -0.42 16.01
CA TRP A 134 0.73 0.66 16.03
C TRP A 134 1.95 0.40 15.10
N ASP A 135 3.16 0.44 15.65
CA ASP A 135 4.47 0.27 15.03
C ASP A 135 4.66 -1.12 14.40
N GLU A 136 3.81 -2.10 14.73
CA GLU A 136 3.96 -3.47 14.27
C GLU A 136 3.89 -3.57 12.75
N TYR A 137 4.49 -4.65 12.22
CA TYR A 137 4.45 -4.99 10.80
C TYR A 137 3.02 -5.00 10.26
N PHE A 138 2.78 -4.26 9.19
CA PHE A 138 1.51 -4.24 8.50
C PHE A 138 1.58 -5.23 7.33
N SER A 139 0.63 -6.15 7.23
CA SER A 139 0.49 -7.04 6.08
C SER A 139 -0.97 -7.36 5.82
N TYR A 140 -1.45 -7.01 4.62
CA TYR A 140 -2.81 -7.31 4.22
C TYR A 140 -2.86 -7.83 2.79
N SER A 141 -3.49 -8.99 2.61
CA SER A 141 -3.79 -9.59 1.31
C SER A 141 -5.28 -9.51 1.03
N VAL A 142 -5.63 -8.97 -0.13
CA VAL A 142 -7.02 -8.81 -0.54
C VAL A 142 -7.57 -10.17 -0.99
N PRO A 143 -8.67 -10.66 -0.38
CA PRO A 143 -9.28 -11.92 -0.78
C PRO A 143 -9.59 -11.98 -2.28
N ARG A 144 -9.68 -13.20 -2.81
CA ARG A 144 -10.07 -13.41 -4.21
C ARG A 144 -11.45 -12.78 -4.45
N ASN A 145 -11.61 -12.11 -5.59
CA ASN A 145 -12.82 -11.38 -6.01
C ASN A 145 -13.16 -10.10 -5.21
N TYR A 146 -12.34 -9.74 -4.22
CA TYR A 146 -12.46 -8.45 -3.53
C TYR A 146 -11.46 -7.43 -4.07
N VAL A 147 -11.74 -6.16 -3.79
CA VAL A 147 -10.86 -5.01 -3.99
C VAL A 147 -10.90 -4.14 -2.73
N ILE A 148 -9.83 -3.39 -2.47
CA ILE A 148 -9.86 -2.36 -1.43
C ILE A 148 -10.62 -1.17 -2.00
N ARG A 149 -11.65 -0.70 -1.28
CA ARG A 149 -12.35 0.54 -1.61
C ARG A 149 -12.13 1.64 -0.58
N GLY A 150 -11.86 1.26 0.67
CA GLY A 150 -11.64 2.22 1.73
C GLY A 150 -10.48 1.83 2.62
N ILE A 151 -9.90 2.84 3.26
CA ILE A 151 -8.84 2.73 4.26
C ILE A 151 -9.32 3.46 5.51
N ASN A 152 -9.07 2.84 6.66
CA ASN A 152 -9.29 3.42 7.97
C ASN A 152 -8.01 3.22 8.82
N SER A 153 -7.54 4.28 9.46
CA SER A 153 -6.45 4.24 10.44
C SER A 153 -6.75 5.19 11.60
N ILE A 154 -6.17 4.87 12.76
CA ILE A 154 -6.20 5.73 13.94
C ILE A 154 -4.82 6.31 14.20
N HIS A 155 -4.78 7.37 15.01
CA HIS A 155 -3.58 8.17 15.28
C HIS A 155 -3.38 8.37 16.79
N ASN A 156 -2.14 8.32 17.28
CA ASN A 156 -1.79 8.66 18.67
C ASN A 156 -0.27 8.92 18.85
N ASN A 157 0.10 10.17 19.11
CA ASN A 157 1.47 10.66 19.32
C ASN A 157 2.29 10.02 20.45
N ARG A 158 1.76 9.03 21.17
CA ARG A 158 2.49 8.26 22.19
C ARG A 158 2.73 6.81 21.77
N LYS A 159 2.28 6.42 20.59
CA LYS A 159 2.22 5.05 20.10
C LYS A 159 2.45 4.98 18.59
N GLU A 160 3.12 5.97 18.01
CA GLU A 160 3.39 6.00 16.56
C GLU A 160 4.47 4.99 16.17
#